data_AF-A0A537BQP8-F1
#
_entry.id   AF-A0A537BQP8-F1
#
_cell.length_a   1.000
_cell.length_b   1.000
_cell.length_c   1.000
_cell.angle_alpha   90.00
_cell.angle_beta   90.00
_cell.angle_gamma   90.00
#
_symmetry.space_group_name_H-M   'P 1'
#
loop_
_entity.id
_entity.type
_entity.pdbx_description
1 polymer ?
#
loop_
_entity_poly.entity_id
_entity_poly.type
_entity_poly.pdbx_seq_one_letter_code
_entity_poly.pdbx_strand_id
1 'polypeptide(L)'
;AAMRLVEEGGADLVKLFASPELVRAVAQRGIPVFAEFHGDQGTPENLVKQAKHLEQAGASLLDFRHSGPAAGAAVAEAVSIPVLGGLGGGPWLDGRIRMVH
;
A
#
# COMPACT_ATOMS: atom_id res chain seq x y z
N ALA A 1 -15.60 10.64 3.04
CA ALA A 1 -14.30 11.27 3.35
C ALA A 1 -13.37 11.26 2.13
N ALA A 2 -13.03 10.10 1.55
CA ALA A 2 -12.12 10.01 0.39
C ALA A 2 -12.47 10.96 -0.77
N MET A 3 -13.72 10.96 -1.25
CA MET A 3 -14.16 11.90 -2.30
C MET A 3 -13.93 13.37 -1.94
N ARG A 4 -14.24 13.76 -0.70
CA ARG A 4 -14.04 15.15 -0.25
C ARG A 4 -12.55 15.54 -0.23
N LEU A 5 -11.66 14.62 0.15
CA LEU A 5 -10.22 14.87 0.11
C LEU A 5 -9.73 15.11 -1.32
N VAL A 6 -10.31 14.43 -2.31
CA VAL A 6 -9.98 14.60 -3.74
C VAL A 6 -10.64 15.86 -4.30
N GLU A 7 -11.96 15.94 -4.23
CA GLU A 7 -12.76 17.00 -4.88
C GLU A 7 -12.63 18.36 -4.20
N GLU A 8 -12.65 18.39 -2.86
CA GLU A 8 -12.55 19.64 -2.09
C GLU A 8 -11.09 19.92 -1.69
N GLY A 9 -10.34 18.88 -1.34
CA GLY A 9 -8.97 18.98 -0.82
C GLY A 9 -7.88 18.99 -1.90
N GLY A 10 -8.20 18.69 -3.16
CA GLY A 10 -7.25 18.67 -4.27
C GLY A 10 -6.23 17.54 -4.20
N ALA A 11 -6.48 16.47 -3.45
CA ALA A 11 -5.60 15.30 -3.40
C ALA A 11 -5.77 14.44 -4.65
N ASP A 12 -4.68 14.07 -5.33
CA ASP A 12 -4.73 13.15 -6.48
C ASP A 12 -4.95 11.69 -6.09
N LEU A 13 -4.70 11.34 -4.84
CA LEU A 13 -4.74 9.98 -4.30
C LEU A 13 -5.07 10.00 -2.81
N VAL A 14 -5.70 8.93 -2.31
CA VAL A 14 -5.94 8.72 -0.88
C VAL A 14 -5.18 7.51 -0.37
N LYS A 15 -4.62 7.63 0.84
CA LYS A 15 -3.97 6.51 1.54
C LYS A 15 -4.96 5.82 2.47
N LEU A 16 -5.07 4.49 2.39
CA LEU A 16 -6.04 3.71 3.16
C LEU A 16 -5.37 2.52 3.86
N PHE A 17 -5.49 2.45 5.17
CA PHE A 17 -5.26 1.21 5.93
C PHE A 17 -6.61 0.53 6.13
N ALA A 18 -6.94 -0.40 5.23
CA ALA A 18 -8.28 -0.96 5.13
C ALA A 18 -8.29 -2.35 4.47
N SER A 19 -9.43 -3.02 4.55
CA SER A 19 -9.62 -4.30 3.87
C SER A 19 -9.65 -4.14 2.34
N PRO A 20 -9.31 -5.19 1.57
CA PRO A 20 -9.38 -5.17 0.10
C PRO A 20 -10.76 -4.76 -0.44
N GLU A 21 -11.86 -5.09 0.25
CA GLU A 21 -13.21 -4.72 -0.16
C GLU A 21 -13.41 -3.20 -0.11
N LEU A 22 -12.88 -2.53 0.92
CA LEU A 22 -12.96 -1.08 1.03
C LEU A 22 -12.03 -0.39 0.04
N VAL A 23 -10.82 -0.93 -0.19
CA VAL A 23 -9.92 -0.46 -1.26
C VAL A 23 -10.64 -0.51 -2.61
N ARG A 24 -11.29 -1.64 -2.93
CA ARG A 24 -12.08 -1.82 -4.15
C ARG A 24 -13.20 -0.82 -4.27
N ALA A 25 -13.97 -0.61 -3.20
CA ALA A 25 -15.08 0.33 -3.20
C ALA A 25 -14.63 1.78 -3.47
N VAL A 26 -13.42 2.17 -3.03
CA VAL A 26 -12.86 3.50 -3.31
C VAL A 26 -12.27 3.56 -4.72
N ALA A 27 -11.48 2.57 -5.12
CA ALA A 27 -10.87 2.51 -6.45
C ALA A 27 -11.91 2.50 -7.58
N GLN A 28 -13.03 1.78 -7.41
CA GLN A 28 -14.14 1.75 -8.37
C GLN A 28 -14.84 3.10 -8.58
N ARG A 29 -14.62 4.06 -7.67
CA ARG A 29 -15.09 5.45 -7.84
C ARG A 29 -14.10 6.32 -8.60
N GLY A 30 -13.05 5.73 -9.18
CA GLY A 30 -12.03 6.45 -9.94
C GLY A 30 -11.01 7.18 -9.07
N ILE A 31 -10.97 6.92 -7.76
CA ILE A 31 -10.00 7.53 -6.83
C ILE A 31 -8.78 6.60 -6.71
N PRO A 32 -7.57 7.02 -7.10
CA PRO A 32 -6.36 6.24 -6.87
C PRO A 32 -6.13 5.98 -5.38
N VAL A 33 -5.72 4.76 -5.04
CA VAL A 33 -5.54 4.33 -3.65
C VAL A 33 -4.08 3.93 -3.39
N PHE A 34 -3.49 4.52 -2.36
CA PHE A 34 -2.26 4.05 -1.75
C PHE A 34 -2.60 3.15 -0.56
N ALA A 35 -2.60 1.84 -0.77
CA ALA A 35 -3.06 0.89 0.25
C ALA A 35 -1.94 0.59 1.26
N GLU A 36 -2.23 0.75 2.56
CA GLU A 36 -1.29 0.45 3.64
C GLU A 36 -1.51 -0.96 4.18
N PHE A 37 -0.42 -1.66 4.49
CA PHE A 37 -0.43 -2.90 5.28
C PHE A 37 0.91 -3.10 6.00
N HIS A 38 0.93 -3.94 7.04
CA HIS A 38 2.07 -4.06 7.96
C HIS A 38 2.63 -5.47 8.04
N GLY A 39 3.95 -5.59 8.20
CA GLY A 39 4.67 -6.86 8.26
C GLY A 39 4.76 -7.51 9.63
N ASP A 40 4.33 -6.83 10.71
CA ASP A 40 4.66 -7.21 12.10
C ASP A 40 4.25 -8.63 12.51
N GLN A 41 3.25 -9.23 11.85
CA GLN A 41 2.62 -10.49 12.28
C GLN A 41 2.42 -11.49 11.11
N GLY A 42 3.09 -11.30 9.98
CA GLY A 42 2.90 -12.12 8.77
C GLY A 42 4.15 -12.89 8.35
N THR A 43 3.96 -14.11 7.82
CA THR A 43 5.03 -14.75 7.05
C THR A 43 5.16 -14.05 5.69
N PRO A 44 6.33 -14.10 5.02
CA PRO A 44 6.49 -13.55 3.67
C PRO A 44 5.40 -14.00 2.70
N GLU A 45 4.99 -15.27 2.75
CA GLU A 45 3.95 -15.83 1.87
C GLU A 45 2.58 -15.21 2.12
N ASN A 46 2.22 -15.00 3.39
CA ASN A 46 0.95 -14.37 3.76
C ASN A 46 0.94 -12.89 3.38
N LEU A 47 2.08 -12.20 3.54
CA LEU A 47 2.23 -10.79 3.18
C LEU A 47 2.19 -10.58 1.66
N VAL A 48 2.79 -11.50 0.88
CA VAL A 48 2.65 -11.53 -0.58
C VAL A 48 1.18 -11.71 -1.00
N LYS A 49 0.45 -12.63 -0.36
CA LYS A 49 -0.99 -12.81 -0.64
C LYS A 49 -1.78 -11.53 -0.34
N GLN A 50 -1.51 -10.90 0.81
CA GLN A 50 -2.17 -9.66 1.20
C GLN A 50 -1.89 -8.52 0.20
N ALA A 51 -0.62 -8.34 -0.20
CA ALA A 51 -0.23 -7.35 -1.20
C ALA A 51 -0.96 -7.57 -2.53
N LYS A 52 -1.01 -8.82 -3.01
CA LYS A 52 -1.75 -9.18 -4.24
C LYS A 52 -3.24 -8.93 -4.12
N HIS A 53 -3.87 -9.17 -2.97
CA HIS A 53 -5.28 -8.85 -2.78
C HIS A 53 -5.55 -7.35 -2.84
N LEU A 54 -4.66 -6.51 -2.29
CA LEU A 54 -4.77 -5.06 -2.37
C LEU A 54 -4.56 -4.55 -3.79
N GLU A 55 -3.58 -5.08 -4.52
CA GLU A 55 -3.38 -4.81 -5.94
C GLU A 55 -4.61 -5.18 -6.78
N GLN A 56 -5.14 -6.40 -6.60
CA GLN A 56 -6.35 -6.87 -7.28
C GLN A 56 -7.62 -6.08 -6.89
N ALA A 57 -7.60 -5.42 -5.73
CA ALA A 57 -8.65 -4.50 -5.32
C ALA A 57 -8.55 -3.13 -6.00
N GLY A 58 -7.48 -2.85 -6.76
CA GLY A 58 -7.29 -1.59 -7.47
C GLY A 58 -6.40 -0.59 -6.73
N ALA A 59 -5.58 -1.04 -5.77
CA ALA A 59 -4.53 -0.19 -5.24
C ALA A 59 -3.58 0.23 -6.37
N SER A 60 -3.18 1.51 -6.37
CA SER A 60 -2.22 2.07 -7.33
C SER A 60 -0.79 2.03 -6.79
N LEU A 61 -0.64 2.03 -5.45
CA LEU A 61 0.63 1.88 -4.73
C LEU A 61 0.39 1.11 -3.42
N LEU A 62 1.43 0.52 -2.85
CA LEU A 62 1.39 -0.12 -1.53
C LEU A 62 2.33 0.55 -0.52
N ASP A 63 1.85 0.97 0.65
CA ASP A 63 2.71 1.34 1.79
C ASP A 63 2.89 0.12 2.68
N PHE A 64 4.07 -0.50 2.59
CA PHE A 64 4.41 -1.69 3.34
C PHE A 64 5.31 -1.33 4.55
N ARG A 65 4.67 -1.13 5.70
CA ARG A 65 5.37 -0.78 6.95
C ARG A 65 5.87 -2.03 7.67
N HIS A 66 6.98 -1.89 8.38
CA HIS A 66 7.63 -3.00 9.10
C HIS A 66 7.89 -4.22 8.22
N SER A 67 8.29 -3.99 6.96
CA SER A 67 8.39 -5.04 5.96
C SER A 67 9.56 -5.99 6.17
N GLY A 68 10.70 -5.49 6.66
CA GLY A 68 11.92 -6.29 6.81
C GLY A 68 12.48 -6.83 5.48
N PRO A 69 13.73 -7.33 5.46
CA PRO A 69 14.40 -7.70 4.22
C PRO A 69 13.74 -8.87 3.48
N ALA A 70 13.24 -9.88 4.21
CA ALA A 70 12.66 -11.07 3.61
C ALA A 70 11.28 -10.81 3.01
N ALA A 71 10.31 -10.34 3.82
CA ALA A 71 8.97 -10.09 3.32
C ALA A 71 8.92 -8.88 2.38
N GLY A 72 9.71 -7.84 2.65
CA GLY A 72 9.80 -6.67 1.79
C GLY A 72 10.26 -7.01 0.37
N ALA A 73 11.36 -7.75 0.21
CA ALA A 73 11.82 -8.17 -1.11
C ALA A 73 10.79 -9.08 -1.81
N ALA A 74 10.23 -10.06 -1.07
CA ALA A 74 9.24 -10.97 -1.62
C ALA A 74 7.96 -10.26 -2.11
N VAL A 75 7.50 -9.25 -1.38
CA VAL A 75 6.33 -8.45 -1.80
C VAL A 75 6.68 -7.61 -3.02
N ALA A 76 7.79 -6.88 -3.01
CA ALA A 76 8.19 -6.00 -4.11
C ALA A 76 8.38 -6.78 -5.43
N GLU A 77 8.89 -8.01 -5.36
CA GLU A 77 9.00 -8.88 -6.54
C GLU A 77 7.65 -9.43 -7.03
N ALA A 78 6.68 -9.60 -6.13
CA ALA A 78 5.46 -10.36 -6.41
C ALA A 78 4.29 -9.53 -6.96
N VAL A 79 4.31 -8.20 -6.82
CA VAL A 79 3.28 -7.28 -7.34
C VAL A 79 3.84 -6.45 -8.48
N SER A 80 2.95 -5.88 -9.30
CA SER A 80 3.32 -5.01 -10.43
C SER A 80 3.24 -3.52 -10.11
N ILE A 81 2.59 -3.15 -9.00
CA ILE A 81 2.47 -1.76 -8.53
C ILE A 81 3.60 -1.38 -7.56
N PRO A 82 4.01 -0.10 -7.49
CA PRO A 82 5.09 0.33 -6.61
C PRO A 82 4.80 0.03 -5.14
N VAL A 83 5.77 -0.57 -4.46
CA VAL A 83 5.79 -0.84 -3.03
C VAL A 83 6.74 0.12 -2.37
N LEU A 84 6.18 1.02 -1.56
CA LEU A 84 6.92 2.00 -0.78
C LEU A 84 6.92 1.60 0.70
N GLY A 85 7.86 2.12 1.47
CA GLY A 85 7.88 1.86 2.91
C GLY A 85 8.39 3.01 3.75
N GLY A 86 7.63 3.30 4.80
CA GLY A 86 8.01 4.21 5.87
C GLY A 86 8.92 3.57 6.93
N LEU A 87 8.37 3.49 8.15
CA LEU A 87 8.98 2.86 9.32
C LEU A 87 9.20 1.36 9.05
N GLY A 88 10.42 0.88 9.24
CA GLY A 88 10.80 -0.51 8.98
C GLY A 88 10.83 -0.93 7.51
N GLY A 89 10.55 -0.02 6.57
CA GLY A 89 10.91 -0.19 5.16
C GLY A 89 12.42 -0.14 4.97
N GLY A 90 12.96 -0.80 3.95
CA GLY A 90 14.40 -0.86 3.65
C GLY A 90 14.70 -0.70 2.17
N PRO A 91 15.95 -0.92 1.74
CA PRO A 91 16.36 -0.81 0.32
C PRO A 91 15.78 -1.90 -0.60
N TRP A 92 15.02 -2.84 -0.04
CA TRP A 92 14.35 -3.93 -0.74
C TRP A 92 12.95 -3.56 -1.28
N LEU A 93 12.53 -2.30 -1.13
CA LEU A 93 11.28 -1.76 -1.67
C LEU A 93 11.59 -0.76 -2.79
N ASP A 94 10.61 -0.44 -3.62
CA ASP A 94 10.78 0.48 -4.77
C ASP A 94 11.05 1.93 -4.35
N GLY A 95 10.65 2.29 -3.14
CA GLY A 95 10.92 3.61 -2.61
C GLY A 95 10.64 3.76 -1.12
N ARG A 96 10.94 4.96 -0.60
CA ARG A 96 10.94 5.25 0.83
C ARG A 96 10.09 6.47 1.14
N ILE A 97 9.38 6.39 2.27
CA ILE A 97 8.62 7.51 2.83
C ILE A 97 9.19 7.87 4.18
N ARG A 98 9.29 9.17 4.47
CA ARG A 98 9.67 9.69 5.78
C ARG A 98 8.79 10.88 6.11
N MET A 99 8.52 11.08 7.40
CA MET A 99 8.02 12.36 7.85
C MET A 99 9.10 13.41 7.66
N VAL A 100 8.69 14.61 7.25
CA VAL A 100 9.59 15.73 6.97
C VAL A 100 10.14 16.36 8.27
N HIS A 101 9.42 16.21 9.38
CA HIS A 101 9.77 16.72 10.71
C HIS A 101 9.47 15.66 11.77
#